data_AF-A0A9E5W9U0-F1
#
_entry.id   AF-A0A9E5W9U0-F1
#
_cell.length_a   1.000
_cell.length_b   1.000
_cell.length_c   1.000
_cell.angle_alpha   90.00
_cell.angle_beta   90.00
_cell.angle_gamma   90.00
#
_symmetry.space_group_name_H-M   'P 1'
#
loop_
_entity.id
_entity.type
_entity.pdbx_description
1 polymer ?
#
loop_
_entity_poly.entity_id
_entity_poly.type
_entity_poly.pdbx_seq_one_letter_code
_entity_poly.pdbx_strand_id
1 'polypeptide(L)'
;MTAQTIILIFTLVIYLIIIFVFNKARIKYAGGKVGKVINLILVTVCLLFIADYVVIFDRFIDTDVLETIKALFRTAALAFLAYGGAKVADS
;
A
#
# COMPACT_ATOMS: atom_id res chain seq x y z
N MET A 1 -25.11 -3.89 -6.53
CA MET A 1 -23.73 -3.96 -6.02
C MET A 1 -23.79 -4.03 -4.51
N THR A 2 -23.06 -4.94 -3.87
CA THR A 2 -23.02 -5.00 -2.40
C THR A 2 -22.13 -3.86 -1.85
N ALA A 3 -22.40 -3.40 -0.63
CA ALA A 3 -21.65 -2.29 -0.01
C ALA A 3 -20.14 -2.57 0.03
N GLN A 4 -19.74 -3.82 0.27
CA GLN A 4 -18.34 -4.24 0.26
C GLN A 4 -17.66 -4.04 -1.11
N THR A 5 -18.33 -4.38 -2.21
CA THR A 5 -17.79 -4.17 -3.56
C THR A 5 -17.61 -2.69 -3.88
N ILE A 6 -18.54 -1.85 -3.42
CA ILE A 6 -18.44 -0.39 -3.58
C ILE A 6 -17.23 0.14 -2.84
N ILE A 7 -17.06 -0.25 -1.56
CA ILE A 7 -15.90 0.14 -0.75
C ILE A 7 -14.60 -0.28 -1.44
N LEU A 8 -14.49 -1.55 -1.87
CA LEU A 8 -13.31 -2.03 -2.58
C LEU A 8 -13.02 -1.21 -3.83
N ILE A 9 -14.01 -0.89 -4.68
CA ILE A 9 -13.77 -0.10 -5.89
C ILE A 9 -13.32 1.32 -5.57
N PHE A 10 -13.93 1.98 -4.58
CA PHE A 10 -13.49 3.32 -4.16
C PHE A 10 -12.07 3.30 -3.59
N THR A 11 -11.75 2.30 -2.76
CA THR A 11 -10.40 2.09 -2.24
C THR A 11 -9.40 1.84 -3.37
N LEU A 12 -9.78 1.11 -4.44
CA LEU A 12 -8.96 0.94 -5.65
C LEU A 12 -8.55 2.28 -6.24
N VAL A 13 -9.55 3.14 -6.46
CA VAL A 13 -9.38 4.42 -7.12
C VAL A 13 -8.46 5.31 -6.29
N ILE A 14 -8.64 5.32 -4.97
CA ILE A 14 -7.76 6.06 -4.06
C ILE A 14 -6.32 5.55 -4.16
N TYR A 15 -6.10 4.23 -4.12
CA TYR A 15 -4.75 3.68 -4.27
C TYR A 15 -4.11 4.04 -5.60
N LEU A 16 -4.85 3.98 -6.71
CA LEU A 16 -4.35 4.38 -8.02
C LEU A 16 -4.00 5.87 -8.07
N ILE A 17 -4.83 6.74 -7.48
CA ILE A 17 -4.55 8.18 -7.37
C ILE A 17 -3.26 8.41 -6.59
N ILE A 18 -3.09 7.75 -5.43
CA ILE A 18 -1.89 7.88 -4.61
C ILE A 18 -0.67 7.44 -5.42
N ILE A 19 -0.70 6.23 -6.00
CA ILE A 19 0.43 5.73 -6.79
C ILE A 19 0.76 6.70 -7.94
N PHE A 20 -0.23 7.18 -8.67
CA PHE A 20 -0.02 8.10 -9.80
C PHE A 20 0.58 9.44 -9.37
N VAL A 21 -0.02 10.10 -8.37
CA VAL A 21 0.41 11.41 -7.88
C VAL A 21 1.80 11.32 -7.27
N PHE A 22 2.06 10.32 -6.42
CA PHE A 22 3.35 10.14 -5.78
C PHE A 22 4.42 9.68 -6.76
N ASN A 23 4.10 8.87 -7.77
CA ASN A 23 5.06 8.51 -8.82
C ASN A 23 5.47 9.73 -9.65
N LYS A 24 4.54 10.63 -9.99
CA LYS A 24 4.86 11.91 -10.63
C LYS A 24 5.73 12.79 -9.73
N ALA A 25 5.44 12.84 -8.43
CA ALA A 25 6.25 13.57 -7.46
C ALA A 25 7.66 12.96 -7.31
N ARG A 26 7.80 11.63 -7.38
CA ARG A 26 9.07 10.90 -7.29
C ARG A 26 10.06 11.36 -8.36
N ILE A 27 9.58 11.53 -9.59
CA ILE A 27 10.39 12.01 -10.72
C ILE A 27 10.84 13.45 -10.49
N LYS A 28 9.96 14.30 -9.94
CA LYS A 28 10.25 15.70 -9.65
C LYS A 28 11.24 15.91 -8.50
N TYR A 29 11.21 15.06 -7.48
CA TYR A 29 12.03 15.16 -6.27
C TYR A 29 13.10 14.06 -6.19
N ALA A 30 13.56 13.57 -7.34
CA ALA A 30 14.52 12.48 -7.43
C ALA A 30 15.83 12.80 -6.67
N GLY A 31 16.30 11.86 -5.85
CA GLY A 31 17.60 11.94 -5.14
C GLY A 31 17.59 12.65 -3.78
N GLY A 32 16.58 13.47 -3.46
CA GLY A 32 16.49 14.17 -2.16
C GLY A 32 15.86 13.35 -1.03
N LYS A 33 15.90 13.86 0.21
CA LYS A 33 15.16 13.29 1.37
C LYS A 33 13.68 13.11 1.04
N VAL A 34 13.08 14.10 0.37
CA VAL A 34 11.69 14.05 -0.10
C VAL A 34 11.45 12.87 -1.06
N GLY A 35 12.38 12.59 -1.98
CA GLY A 35 12.29 11.44 -2.88
C GLY A 35 12.33 10.10 -2.13
N LYS A 36 13.12 10.00 -1.04
CA LYS A 36 13.13 8.82 -0.16
C LYS A 36 11.80 8.64 0.57
N VAL A 37 11.20 9.72 1.10
CA VAL A 37 9.85 9.67 1.71
C VAL A 37 8.81 9.21 0.69
N ILE A 38 8.81 9.78 -0.52
CA ILE A 38 7.88 9.41 -1.58
C ILE A 38 8.03 7.94 -1.95
N ASN A 39 9.26 7.44 -2.04
CA ASN A 39 9.50 6.02 -2.31
C ASN A 39 8.93 5.12 -1.20
N LEU A 40 9.07 5.54 0.06
CA LEU A 40 8.52 4.83 1.19
C LEU A 40 6.99 4.77 1.15
N ILE A 41 6.35 5.89 0.83
CA ILE A 41 4.89 5.97 0.67
C ILE A 41 4.44 5.04 -0.45
N LEU A 42 5.12 5.04 -1.60
CA LEU A 42 4.80 4.16 -2.72
C LEU A 42 4.89 2.67 -2.34
N VAL A 43 5.95 2.26 -1.65
CA VAL A 43 6.11 0.86 -1.21
C VAL A 43 5.02 0.47 -0.21
N THR A 44 4.74 1.34 0.77
CA THR A 44 3.70 1.12 1.79
C THR A 44 2.32 0.95 1.13
N VAL A 45 1.99 1.84 0.19
CA VAL A 45 0.71 1.82 -0.51
C VAL A 45 0.58 0.58 -1.39
N CYS A 46 1.65 0.14 -2.04
CA CYS A 46 1.64 -1.13 -2.79
C CYS A 46 1.41 -2.34 -1.88
N LEU A 47 2.00 -2.37 -0.69
CA LEU A 47 1.77 -3.44 0.29
C LEU A 47 0.32 -3.44 0.81
N LEU A 48 -0.23 -2.27 1.12
CA LEU A 48 -1.63 -2.13 1.54
C LEU A 48 -2.60 -2.52 0.43
N PHE A 49 -2.30 -2.15 -0.82
CA PHE A 49 -3.06 -2.58 -1.99
C PHE A 49 -3.12 -4.11 -2.08
N ILE A 50 -1.98 -4.79 -1.97
CA ILE A 50 -1.94 -6.26 -2.01
C ILE A 50 -2.77 -6.85 -0.86
N ALA A 51 -2.66 -6.29 0.35
CA ALA A 51 -3.42 -6.75 1.51
C ALA A 51 -4.94 -6.65 1.31
N ASP A 52 -5.42 -5.55 0.72
CA ASP A 52 -6.85 -5.33 0.52
C ASP A 52 -7.42 -6.12 -0.67
N TYR A 53 -6.61 -6.37 -1.71
CA TYR A 53 -7.03 -7.11 -2.92
C TYR A 53 -6.77 -8.60 -2.89
N VAL A 54 -6.14 -9.12 -1.84
CA VAL A 54 -5.99 -10.55 -1.64
C VAL A 54 -7.34 -11.28 -1.64
N VAL A 55 -8.42 -10.58 -1.29
CA VAL A 55 -9.81 -11.08 -1.36
C VAL A 55 -10.24 -11.55 -2.75
N ILE A 56 -9.57 -11.14 -3.84
CA ILE A 56 -9.84 -11.65 -5.19
C ILE A 56 -9.52 -13.15 -5.28
N PHE A 57 -8.58 -13.65 -4.45
CA PHE A 57 -8.18 -15.06 -4.40
C PHE A 57 -9.08 -15.93 -3.51
N ASP A 58 -10.16 -15.38 -2.94
CA ASP A 58 -11.12 -16.10 -2.08
C ASP A 58 -11.71 -17.36 -2.74
N ARG A 59 -11.79 -17.39 -4.08
CA ARG A 59 -12.23 -18.59 -4.81
C ARG A 59 -11.21 -19.73 -4.89
N PHE A 60 -9.95 -19.45 -4.57
CA PHE A 60 -8.82 -20.37 -4.77
C PHE A 60 -8.11 -20.74 -3.47
N ILE A 61 -8.28 -19.95 -2.41
CA ILE A 61 -7.55 -20.07 -1.15
C ILE A 61 -8.56 -20.09 0.00
N ASP A 62 -8.24 -20.84 1.05
CA ASP A 62 -9.04 -20.90 2.27
C ASP A 62 -9.11 -19.53 2.98
N THR A 63 -10.26 -19.23 3.58
CA THR A 63 -10.52 -17.94 4.21
C THR A 63 -9.53 -17.62 5.33
N ASP A 64 -9.10 -18.60 6.12
CA ASP A 64 -8.12 -18.40 7.21
C ASP A 64 -6.74 -17.99 6.67
N VAL A 65 -6.36 -18.59 5.53
CA VAL A 65 -5.11 -18.26 4.84
C VAL A 65 -5.19 -16.85 4.25
N LEU A 66 -6.33 -16.48 3.66
CA LEU A 66 -6.57 -15.12 3.17
C LEU A 66 -6.46 -14.07 4.27
N GLU A 67 -7.10 -14.30 5.42
CA GLU A 67 -7.03 -13.37 6.55
C GLU A 67 -5.60 -13.22 7.08
N THR A 68 -4.87 -14.34 7.15
CA THR A 68 -3.45 -14.34 7.55
C THR A 68 -2.60 -13.50 6.59
N ILE A 69 -2.77 -13.70 5.27
CA ILE A 69 -2.03 -12.93 4.27
C ILE A 69 -2.38 -11.45 4.37
N LYS A 70 -3.66 -11.10 4.52
CA LYS A 70 -4.11 -9.71 4.68
C LYS A 70 -3.49 -9.06 5.92
N ALA A 71 -3.48 -9.75 7.06
CA ALA A 71 -2.86 -9.27 8.29
C ALA A 71 -1.34 -9.10 8.14
N LEU A 72 -0.67 -10.05 7.48
CA LEU A 72 0.77 -10.02 7.23
C LEU A 72 1.17 -8.81 6.38
N PHE A 73 0.51 -8.60 5.24
CA PHE A 73 0.82 -7.49 4.35
C PHE A 73 0.49 -6.12 4.96
N ARG A 74 -0.62 -6.00 5.72
CA ARG A 74 -0.93 -4.77 6.47
C ARG A 74 0.12 -4.46 7.54
N THR A 75 0.49 -5.46 8.32
CA THR A 75 1.50 -5.30 9.37
C THR A 75 2.85 -4.92 8.76
N ALA A 76 3.24 -5.59 7.66
CA ALA A 76 4.43 -5.24 6.92
C ALA A 76 4.36 -3.80 6.40
N ALA A 77 3.27 -3.37 5.77
CA ALA A 77 3.11 -2.01 5.28
C ALA A 77 3.31 -0.97 6.39
N LEU A 78 2.63 -1.16 7.53
CA LEU A 78 2.75 -0.26 8.69
C LEU A 78 4.16 -0.26 9.28
N ALA A 79 4.81 -1.43 9.35
CA ALA A 79 6.19 -1.54 9.81
C ALA A 79 7.15 -0.82 8.87
N PHE A 80 7.03 -1.02 7.55
CA PHE A 80 7.82 -0.30 6.55
C PHE A 80 7.63 1.21 6.68
N LEU A 81 6.40 1.68 6.87
CA LEU A 81 6.11 3.09 7.07
C LEU A 81 6.76 3.65 8.35
N ALA A 82 6.65 2.93 9.47
CA ALA A 82 7.21 3.37 10.76
C ALA A 82 8.75 3.38 10.76
N TYR A 83 9.38 2.25 10.41
CA TYR A 83 10.84 2.12 10.41
C TYR A 83 11.47 2.90 9.27
N GLY A 84 10.87 2.86 8.08
CA GLY A 84 11.35 3.63 6.94
C GLY A 84 11.19 5.13 7.16
N GLY A 85 10.13 5.57 7.85
CA GLY A 85 9.93 6.97 8.20
C GLY A 85 11.03 7.47 9.14
N ALA A 86 11.34 6.71 10.19
CA ALA A 86 12.44 7.01 11.10
C ALA A 86 13.79 7.08 10.36
N LYS A 87 14.10 6.09 9.52
CA LYS A 87 15.35 6.05 8.74
C LYS A 87 15.49 7.22 7.78
N VAL A 88 14.39 7.70 7.20
CA VAL A 88 14.42 8.88 6.32
C VAL A 88 14.55 10.18 7.11
N ALA A 89 14.07 10.24 8.36
CA ALA A 89 14.27 11.38 9.25
C ALA A 89 15.72 11.50 9.73
N ASP A 90 16.37 10.36 10.02
CA ASP A 90 17.78 10.33 10.49
C ASP A 90 18.81 10.54 9.36
N SER A 91 18.44 10.29 8.09
CA SER A 91 19.30 10.46 6.90
C SER A 91 19.28 11.89 6.38
#